data_AF-A0A2N2VUT7-F1
#
_entry.id   AF-A0A2N2VUT7-F1
#
_cell.length_a   1.000
_cell.length_b   1.000
_cell.length_c   1.000
_cell.angle_alpha   90.00
_cell.angle_beta   90.00
_cell.angle_gamma   90.00
#
_symmetry.space_group_name_H-M   'P 1'
#
loop_
_entity.id
_entity.type
_entity.pdbx_description
1 polymer ?
#
loop_
_entity_poly.entity_id
_entity_poly.type
_entity_poly.pdbx_seq_one_letter_code
_entity_poly.pdbx_strand_id
1 'polypeptide(L)'
;MGLNFSFFKTPKHRVFHYQPLYYDPRKEALQERIARAREDEKGKEHVYVPGKNIRTNFRKALYDNRKQAGSPVVMRIIVMLSLVGLAAALYFFARSIGLFFV
;
A
#
# COMPACT_ATOMS: atom_id res chain seq x y z
N MET A 1 -31.25 -48.92 60.55
CA MET A 1 -30.37 -48.20 59.61
C MET A 1 -30.93 -46.79 59.44
N GLY A 2 -30.31 -45.80 60.09
CA GLY A 2 -30.76 -44.41 60.04
C GLY A 2 -30.03 -43.65 58.94
N LEU A 3 -30.78 -42.95 58.09
CA LEU A 3 -30.25 -42.09 57.03
C LEU A 3 -29.77 -40.76 57.65
N ASN A 4 -28.46 -40.56 57.71
CA ASN A 4 -27.84 -39.31 58.16
C ASN A 4 -27.94 -38.24 57.07
N PHE A 5 -29.00 -37.43 57.12
CA PHE A 5 -29.12 -36.24 56.26
C PHE A 5 -28.45 -35.04 56.92
N SER A 6 -27.27 -34.65 56.40
CA SER A 6 -26.54 -33.45 56.82
C SER A 6 -27.13 -32.21 56.16
N PHE A 7 -28.01 -31.48 56.86
CA PHE A 7 -28.69 -30.26 56.37
C PHE A 7 -27.84 -28.97 56.41
N PHE A 8 -26.59 -29.02 56.88
CA PHE A 8 -25.74 -27.82 57.05
C PHE A 8 -24.44 -27.87 56.26
N LYS A 9 -24.50 -28.30 54.98
CA LYS A 9 -23.33 -28.23 54.09
C LYS A 9 -23.19 -26.81 53.55
N THR A 10 -22.36 -25.99 54.19
CA THR A 10 -22.04 -24.65 53.68
C THR A 10 -21.33 -24.78 52.33
N PRO A 11 -21.82 -24.15 51.25
CA PRO A 11 -21.17 -24.20 49.96
C PRO A 11 -19.78 -23.56 50.03
N LYS A 12 -18.78 -24.21 49.45
CA LYS A 12 -17.42 -23.66 49.35
C LYS A 12 -17.48 -22.35 48.55
N HIS A 13 -16.84 -21.30 49.05
CA HIS A 13 -16.77 -20.01 48.36
C HIS A 13 -16.14 -20.19 46.97
N ARG A 14 -16.67 -19.50 45.97
CA ARG A 14 -16.11 -19.50 44.61
C ARG A 14 -14.87 -18.61 44.61
N VAL A 15 -13.71 -19.19 44.35
CA VAL A 15 -12.47 -18.43 44.16
C VAL A 15 -12.36 -18.02 42.69
N PHE A 16 -12.04 -16.75 42.43
CA PHE A 16 -11.70 -16.29 41.09
C PHE A 16 -10.25 -16.69 40.81
N HIS A 17 -10.05 -17.62 39.88
CA HIS A 17 -8.73 -17.93 39.35
C HIS A 17 -8.34 -16.87 38.32
N TYR A 18 -7.76 -15.75 38.77
CA TYR A 18 -7.19 -14.76 37.88
C TYR A 18 -5.78 -15.20 37.47
N GLN A 19 -5.56 -15.41 36.18
CA GLN A 19 -4.22 -15.58 35.62
C GLN A 19 -3.71 -14.20 35.20
N PRO A 20 -2.58 -13.71 35.75
CA PRO A 20 -2.02 -12.45 35.32
C PRO A 20 -1.63 -12.54 33.85
N LEU A 21 -2.18 -11.64 33.03
CA LEU A 21 -1.80 -11.52 31.64
C LEU A 21 -0.48 -10.74 31.57
N TYR A 22 0.60 -11.43 31.23
CA TYR A 22 1.89 -10.77 31.01
C TYR A 22 1.85 -9.90 29.76
N TYR A 23 2.64 -8.83 29.79
CA TYR A 23 2.88 -7.93 28.69
C TYR A 23 3.32 -8.72 27.44
N ASP A 24 2.56 -8.61 26.35
CA ASP A 24 2.95 -9.13 25.04
C ASP A 24 3.19 -7.96 24.08
N PRO A 25 4.45 -7.71 23.67
CA PRO A 25 4.79 -6.60 22.78
C PRO A 25 4.04 -6.68 21.43
N ARG A 26 3.71 -7.89 20.97
CA ARG A 26 2.99 -8.07 19.69
C ARG A 26 1.55 -7.60 19.80
N LYS A 27 0.90 -7.90 20.94
CA LYS A 27 -0.49 -7.53 21.19
C LYS A 27 -0.64 -6.02 21.29
N GLU A 28 0.26 -5.36 22.01
CA GLU A 28 0.23 -3.89 22.12
C GLU A 28 0.50 -3.19 20.81
N ALA A 29 1.54 -3.63 20.06
CA ALA A 29 1.83 -3.04 18.75
C ALA A 29 0.66 -3.20 17.77
N LEU A 30 -0.08 -4.30 17.85
CA LEU A 30 -1.29 -4.52 17.06
C LEU A 30 -2.43 -3.59 17.54
N GLN A 31 -2.66 -3.50 18.84
CA GLN A 31 -3.68 -2.62 19.42
C GLN A 31 -3.43 -1.14 19.10
N GLU A 32 -2.18 -0.68 19.15
CA GLU A 32 -1.80 0.69 18.79
C GLU A 32 -2.10 0.97 17.30
N ARG A 33 -1.79 0.03 16.40
CA ARG A 33 -2.12 0.15 14.97
C ARG A 33 -3.63 0.24 14.72
N ILE A 34 -4.41 -0.57 15.43
CA ILE A 34 -5.88 -0.53 15.32
C ILE A 34 -6.43 0.79 15.88
N ALA A 35 -5.91 1.26 17.01
CA ALA A 35 -6.33 2.51 17.63
C ALA A 35 -6.08 3.69 16.68
N ARG A 36 -4.87 3.78 16.10
CA ARG A 36 -4.50 4.82 15.13
C ARG A 36 -5.41 4.81 13.91
N ALA A 37 -5.65 3.62 13.34
CA ALA A 37 -6.56 3.48 12.19
C ALA A 37 -8.00 3.93 12.52
N ARG A 38 -8.47 3.70 13.74
CA ARG A 38 -9.81 4.08 14.19
C ARG A 38 -9.93 5.59 14.47
N GLU A 39 -8.86 6.22 14.94
CA GLU A 39 -8.79 7.68 15.09
C GLU A 39 -8.82 8.39 13.75
N ASP A 40 -8.07 7.89 12.76
CA ASP A 40 -8.07 8.39 11.38
C ASP A 40 -9.46 8.29 10.72
N GLU A 41 -10.26 7.29 11.10
CA GLU A 41 -11.63 7.10 10.61
C GLU A 41 -12.65 8.02 11.32
N LYS A 42 -12.48 8.31 12.62
CA LYS A 42 -13.41 9.18 13.38
C LYS A 42 -13.45 10.63 12.87
N GLY A 43 -12.36 11.13 12.29
CA GLY A 43 -12.29 12.49 11.75
C GLY A 43 -13.04 12.70 10.44
N LYS A 44 -13.57 11.63 9.83
CA LYS A 44 -14.31 11.69 8.57
C LYS A 44 -15.66 11.04 8.78
N GLU A 45 -16.72 11.85 8.76
CA GLU A 45 -18.11 11.39 8.74
C GLU A 45 -18.39 10.67 7.40
N HIS A 46 -17.83 9.49 7.26
CA HIS A 46 -17.98 8.64 6.09
C HIS A 46 -18.73 7.41 6.53
N VAL A 47 -19.92 7.21 5.94
CA VAL A 47 -20.67 5.96 6.03
C VAL A 47 -19.70 4.82 5.72
N TYR A 48 -19.51 3.92 6.70
CA TYR A 48 -18.66 2.76 6.54
C TYR A 48 -19.22 1.90 5.42
N VAL A 49 -18.49 1.81 4.29
CA VAL A 49 -18.81 0.93 3.17
C VAL A 49 -17.82 -0.24 3.23
N PRO A 50 -18.24 -1.43 3.69
CA PRO A 50 -17.39 -2.62 3.71
C PRO A 50 -16.80 -2.88 2.31
N GLY A 51 -15.49 -3.11 2.22
CA GLY A 51 -14.82 -3.46 0.97
C GLY A 51 -14.50 -2.31 0.00
N LYS A 52 -14.78 -1.04 0.36
CA LYS A 52 -14.41 0.14 -0.47
C LYS A 52 -12.93 0.17 -0.82
N ASN A 53 -12.07 -0.12 0.16
CA ASN A 53 -10.62 -0.07 0.02
C ASN A 53 -10.05 -1.29 -0.73
N ILE A 54 -10.74 -2.43 -0.65
CA ILE A 54 -10.35 -3.67 -1.35
C ILE A 54 -10.60 -3.52 -2.85
N ARG A 55 -11.73 -2.91 -3.25
CA ARG A 55 -12.12 -2.77 -4.65
C ARG A 55 -11.30 -1.73 -5.42
N THR A 56 -10.77 -0.72 -4.72
CA THR A 56 -10.15 0.45 -5.36
C THR A 56 -8.70 0.20 -5.78
N ASN A 57 -7.94 -0.56 -4.99
CA ASN A 57 -6.50 -0.77 -5.26
C ASN A 57 -6.23 -1.52 -6.57
N PHE A 58 -7.07 -2.50 -6.93
CA PHE A 58 -6.91 -3.25 -8.18
C PHE A 58 -7.18 -2.39 -9.42
N ARG A 59 -8.17 -1.48 -9.35
CA ARG A 59 -8.46 -0.57 -10.45
C ARG A 59 -7.36 0.46 -10.62
N LYS A 60 -6.84 1.00 -9.51
CA LYS A 60 -5.80 2.04 -9.55
C LYS A 60 -4.54 1.58 -10.28
N ALA A 61 -4.08 0.36 -10.04
CA ALA A 61 -2.93 -0.22 -10.76
C ALA A 61 -3.16 -0.32 -12.28
N LEU A 62 -4.37 -0.68 -12.71
CA LEU A 62 -4.72 -0.75 -14.14
C LEU A 62 -4.86 0.63 -14.79
N TYR A 63 -5.41 1.61 -14.06
CA TYR A 63 -5.57 2.99 -14.58
C TYR A 63 -4.27 3.77 -14.58
N ASP A 64 -3.43 3.65 -13.56
CA ASP A 64 -2.14 4.36 -13.46
C ASP A 64 -1.16 3.87 -14.53
N ASN A 65 -1.14 2.56 -14.82
CA ASN A 65 -0.35 2.00 -15.92
C ASN A 65 -0.83 2.45 -17.32
N ARG A 66 -2.08 2.89 -17.45
CA ARG A 66 -2.65 3.33 -18.73
C ARG A 66 -2.38 4.80 -19.04
N LYS A 67 -2.01 5.61 -18.04
CA LYS A 67 -1.77 7.05 -18.19
C LYS A 67 -0.31 7.41 -18.51
N GLN A 68 0.63 6.48 -18.43
CA GLN A 68 1.97 6.70 -18.96
C GLN A 68 1.95 6.65 -20.48
N ALA A 69 1.65 7.80 -21.09
CA ALA A 69 1.76 8.03 -22.51
C ALA A 69 3.25 7.95 -22.91
N GLY A 70 3.63 6.83 -23.51
CA GLY A 70 4.94 6.62 -24.13
C GLY A 70 6.04 6.20 -23.16
N SER A 71 6.82 5.19 -23.54
CA SER A 71 8.04 4.84 -22.81
C SER A 71 9.07 5.97 -22.97
N PRO A 72 9.66 6.47 -21.87
CA PRO A 72 10.68 7.51 -21.93
C PRO A 72 11.90 7.09 -22.76
N VAL A 73 12.14 5.78 -22.88
CA VAL A 73 13.22 5.20 -23.70
C VAL A 73 12.97 5.42 -25.19
N VAL A 74 11.72 5.25 -25.66
CA VAL A 74 11.37 5.45 -27.08
C VAL A 74 11.53 6.91 -27.46
N MET A 75 11.08 7.84 -26.60
CA MET A 75 11.27 9.27 -26.83
C MET A 75 12.76 9.64 -26.90
N ARG A 76 13.58 9.06 -26.02
CA ARG A 76 15.04 9.27 -26.03
C ARG A 76 15.71 8.75 -27.30
N ILE A 77 15.29 7.58 -27.80
CA ILE A 77 15.78 7.01 -29.06
C ILE A 77 15.43 7.91 -30.24
N ILE A 78 14.18 8.40 -30.32
CA ILE A 78 13.72 9.29 -31.40
C ILE A 78 14.55 10.59 -31.41
N VAL A 79 14.76 11.21 -30.26
CA VAL A 79 15.56 12.44 -30.13
C VAL A 79 17.02 12.19 -30.51
N MET A 80 17.59 11.04 -30.14
CA MET A 80 18.98 10.70 -30.48
C MET A 80 19.14 10.48 -31.99
N LEU A 81 18.19 9.78 -32.62
CA LEU A 81 18.14 9.56 -34.06
C LEU A 81 17.97 10.86 -34.85
N SER A 82 17.10 11.76 -34.41
CA SER A 82 16.89 13.05 -35.09
C SER A 82 18.14 13.92 -35.03
N LEU A 83 18.85 13.93 -33.89
CA LEU A 83 20.07 14.71 -33.72
C LEU A 83 21.21 14.20 -34.60
N VAL A 84 21.40 12.88 -34.70
CA VAL A 84 22.38 12.26 -35.61
C VAL A 84 22.02 12.53 -37.07
N GLY A 85 20.74 12.39 -37.43
CA GLY A 85 20.26 12.68 -38.79
C GLY A 85 20.51 14.13 -39.20
N LEU A 86 20.28 15.09 -38.29
CA LEU A 86 20.54 16.51 -38.54
C LEU A 86 22.04 16.80 -38.68
N ALA A 87 22.89 16.22 -37.83
CA ALA A 87 24.34 16.36 -37.94
C ALA A 87 24.88 15.81 -39.27
N ALA A 88 24.38 14.65 -39.72
CA ALA A 88 24.73 14.07 -41.01
C ALA A 88 24.28 14.97 -42.17
N ALA A 89 23.05 15.50 -42.13
CA ALA A 89 22.54 16.42 -43.14
C ALA A 89 23.39 17.68 -43.27
N LEU A 90 23.79 18.28 -42.14
CA LEU A 90 24.70 19.44 -42.12
C LEU A 90 26.07 19.10 -42.70
N TYR A 91 26.62 17.93 -42.39
CA TYR A 91 27.90 17.48 -42.95
C TYR A 91 27.83 17.33 -44.48
N PHE A 92 26.79 16.69 -45.00
CA PHE A 92 26.60 16.56 -46.46
C PHE A 92 26.40 17.92 -47.14
N PHE A 93 25.63 18.81 -46.52
CA PHE A 93 25.39 20.16 -47.04
C PHE A 93 26.67 21.02 -47.05
N ALA A 94 27.46 20.97 -45.98
CA ALA A 94 28.76 21.65 -45.91
C ALA A 94 29.73 21.10 -46.97
N ARG A 95 29.78 19.78 -47.15
CA ARG A 95 30.57 19.14 -48.20
C ARG A 95 30.11 19.57 -49.60
N SER A 96 28.82 19.64 -49.87
CA SER A 96 28.33 20.07 -51.18
C SER A 96 28.69 21.53 -51.46
N ILE A 97 28.54 22.43 -50.48
CA ILE A 97 28.90 23.84 -50.65
C ILE A 97 30.42 24.00 -50.84
N GLY A 98 31.24 23.30 -50.06
CA GLY A 98 32.69 23.32 -50.20
C GLY A 98 33.17 22.80 -51.56
N LEU A 99 32.44 21.87 -52.17
CA LEU A 99 32.69 21.36 -53.53
C LEU A 99 32.27 22.34 -54.63
N PHE A 100 31.32 23.24 -54.34
CA PHE A 100 30.88 24.29 -55.26
C PHE A 100 31.72 25.58 -55.18
N PHE A 101 32.50 25.77 -54.10
CA PHE A 101 33.34 26.95 -53.85
C PHE A 101 34.85 26.72 -54.05
N VAL A 102 35.23 25.56 -54.62
CA VAL A 102 36.58 25.25 -55.15
C VAL A 102 36.47 25.05 -56.64
#